data_AF-A0A090WKV0-F1
#
_entry.id   AF-A0A090WKV0-F1
#
_cell.length_a   1.000
_cell.length_b   1.000
_cell.length_c   1.000
_cell.angle_alpha   90.00
_cell.angle_beta   90.00
_cell.angle_gamma   90.00
#
_symmetry.space_group_name_H-M   'P 1'
#
loop_
_entity.id
_entity.type
_entity.pdbx_description
1 polymer ?
#
loop_
_entity_poly.entity_id
_entity_poly.type
_entity_poly.pdbx_seq_one_letter_code
_entity_poly.pdbx_strand_id
1 'polypeptide(L)'
;MLLNRNRINTDTVAQGKYILSIKEFFQLSITFFLTIIAWIFFRATTVTEAIQYIGSMLNASLFQFPNADIKPFLYILILITIEWFQREKQHGLVLDHIKIAPPIRWVIYAFIFCLILFFGAKSESFIYFQF
;
A
#
# COMPACT_ATOMS: atom_id res chain seq x y z
N MET A 1 7.14 24.36 -22.48
CA MET A 1 5.92 23.50 -22.61
C MET A 1 5.69 23.17 -24.09
N LEU A 2 6.55 22.34 -24.71
CA LEU A 2 6.55 22.16 -26.18
C LEU A 2 5.76 20.93 -26.66
N LEU A 3 5.52 19.95 -25.78
CA LEU A 3 4.81 18.70 -26.11
C LEU A 3 3.51 18.50 -25.30
N ASN A 4 3.17 19.43 -24.40
CA ASN A 4 2.00 19.38 -23.51
C ASN A 4 1.77 18.04 -22.77
N ARG A 5 2.83 17.26 -22.50
CA ARG A 5 2.75 15.92 -21.87
C ARG A 5 2.97 15.89 -20.35
N ASN A 6 3.22 17.04 -19.72
CA ASN A 6 3.63 17.12 -18.31
C ASN A 6 2.56 16.73 -17.28
N ARG A 7 1.29 16.53 -17.69
CA ARG A 7 0.16 16.20 -16.79
C ARG A 7 -0.57 14.91 -17.17
N ILE A 8 0.06 14.03 -17.94
CA ILE A 8 -0.61 12.81 -18.42
C ILE A 8 -0.86 11.79 -17.29
N ASN A 9 -0.06 11.83 -16.21
CA ASN A 9 -0.13 10.87 -15.09
C ASN A 9 -0.36 11.55 -13.73
N THR A 10 -1.02 12.71 -13.71
CA THR A 10 -1.30 13.44 -12.46
C THR A 10 -2.64 13.06 -11.83
N ASP A 11 -3.50 12.40 -12.58
CA ASP A 11 -4.83 12.02 -12.13
C ASP A 11 -4.78 10.76 -11.26
N THR A 12 -5.77 10.64 -10.37
CA THR A 12 -5.93 9.44 -9.55
C THR A 12 -6.25 8.23 -10.42
N VAL A 13 -5.67 7.09 -10.08
CA VAL A 13 -5.97 5.82 -10.75
C VAL A 13 -7.47 5.50 -10.66
N ALA A 14 -8.07 5.04 -11.76
CA ALA A 14 -9.50 4.75 -11.88
C ALA A 14 -10.40 5.94 -11.52
N GLN A 15 -10.01 7.18 -11.84
CA GLN A 15 -10.79 8.37 -11.51
C GLN A 15 -12.26 8.26 -11.96
N GLY A 16 -13.19 8.51 -11.04
CA GLY A 16 -14.63 8.45 -11.26
C GLY A 16 -15.20 7.04 -11.47
N LYS A 17 -14.41 5.97 -11.30
CA LYS A 17 -14.81 4.57 -11.54
C LYS A 17 -14.44 3.67 -10.38
N TYR A 18 -15.28 2.72 -10.00
CA TYR A 18 -14.88 1.78 -8.94
C TYR A 18 -13.87 0.72 -9.37
N ILE A 19 -13.74 0.49 -10.69
CA ILE A 19 -12.92 -0.58 -11.26
C ILE A 19 -11.86 0.03 -12.18
N LEU A 20 -10.64 -0.51 -12.07
CA LEU A 20 -9.51 -0.21 -12.96
C LEU A 20 -9.83 -0.55 -14.41
N SER A 21 -9.42 0.30 -15.34
CA SER A 21 -9.24 -0.17 -16.70
C SER A 21 -8.08 -1.16 -16.78
N ILE A 22 -8.13 -2.05 -17.77
CA ILE A 22 -7.04 -3.02 -18.03
C ILE A 22 -5.69 -2.30 -18.18
N LYS A 23 -5.68 -1.15 -18.85
CA LYS A 23 -4.47 -0.33 -19.02
C LYS A 23 -3.91 0.14 -17.68
N GLU A 24 -4.76 0.71 -16.82
CA GLU A 24 -4.35 1.21 -15.50
C GLU A 24 -3.85 0.07 -14.60
N PHE A 25 -4.51 -1.09 -14.66
CA PHE A 25 -4.07 -2.28 -13.92
C PHE A 25 -2.64 -2.69 -14.31
N PHE A 26 -2.33 -2.75 -15.61
CA PHE A 26 -0.98 -3.08 -16.06
C PHE A 26 0.03 -1.99 -15.71
N GLN A 27 -0.32 -0.70 -15.86
CA GLN A 27 0.57 0.40 -15.48
C GLN A 27 0.92 0.36 -13.99
N LEU A 28 -0.10 0.20 -13.12
CA LEU A 28 0.09 0.09 -11.67
C LEU A 28 0.94 -1.14 -11.32
N SER A 29 0.61 -2.30 -11.88
CA SER A 29 1.31 -3.56 -11.59
C SER A 29 2.78 -3.52 -12.01
N ILE A 30 3.08 -2.96 -13.19
CA ILE A 30 4.46 -2.82 -13.68
C ILE A 30 5.25 -1.88 -12.77
N THR A 31 4.72 -0.71 -12.44
CA THR A 31 5.42 0.24 -11.57
C THR A 31 5.66 -0.34 -10.17
N PHE A 32 4.67 -1.00 -9.59
CA PHE A 32 4.79 -1.65 -8.29
C PHE A 32 5.84 -2.76 -8.30
N PHE A 33 5.80 -3.66 -9.30
CA PHE A 33 6.74 -4.76 -9.41
C PHE A 33 8.18 -4.29 -9.64
N LEU A 34 8.38 -3.30 -10.52
CA LEU A 34 9.69 -2.69 -10.74
C LEU A 34 10.24 -2.06 -9.46
N THR A 35 9.37 -1.39 -8.68
CA THR A 35 9.77 -0.76 -7.42
C THR A 35 10.19 -1.79 -6.39
N ILE A 36 9.44 -2.88 -6.22
CA ILE A 36 9.78 -3.96 -5.28
C ILE A 36 11.10 -4.63 -5.68
N ILE A 37 11.27 -4.95 -6.97
CA ILE A 37 12.52 -5.56 -7.45
C ILE A 37 13.70 -4.61 -7.21
N ALA A 38 13.56 -3.33 -7.52
CA ALA A 38 14.61 -2.35 -7.30
C ALA A 38 15.01 -2.29 -5.82
N TRP A 39 14.04 -2.34 -4.90
CA TRP A 39 14.31 -2.35 -3.46
C TRP A 39 15.10 -3.55 -2.95
N ILE A 40 15.02 -4.71 -3.61
CA ILE A 40 15.83 -5.88 -3.24
C ILE A 40 17.33 -5.56 -3.40
N PHE A 41 17.71 -4.87 -4.49
CA PHE A 41 19.11 -4.48 -4.72
C PHE A 41 19.63 -3.45 -3.72
N PHE A 42 18.77 -2.60 -3.17
CA PHE A 42 19.15 -1.64 -2.13
C PHE A 42 19.32 -2.27 -0.74
N ARG A 43 18.76 -3.46 -0.52
CA ARG A 43 18.79 -4.13 0.79
C ARG A 43 19.75 -5.33 0.86
N ALA A 44 20.01 -5.99 -0.27
CA ALA A 44 20.95 -7.10 -0.33
C ALA A 44 22.40 -6.64 -0.14
N THR A 45 23.25 -7.48 0.46
CA THR A 45 24.66 -7.14 0.70
C THR A 45 25.50 -7.19 -0.58
N THR A 46 25.07 -8.00 -1.56
CA THR A 46 25.74 -8.14 -2.86
C THR A 46 24.72 -8.31 -4.00
N VAL A 47 25.15 -8.03 -5.24
CA VAL A 47 24.35 -8.28 -6.45
C VAL A 47 24.01 -9.77 -6.59
N THR A 48 24.94 -10.65 -6.25
CA THR A 48 24.72 -12.11 -6.29
C THR A 48 23.59 -12.52 -5.34
N GLU A 49 23.59 -12.00 -4.11
CA GLU A 49 22.54 -12.25 -3.13
C GLU A 49 21.17 -11.71 -3.61
N ALA A 50 21.13 -10.51 -4.20
CA ALA A 50 19.90 -9.95 -4.76
C ALA A 50 19.29 -10.85 -5.86
N ILE A 51 20.11 -11.35 -6.78
CA ILE A 51 19.67 -12.25 -7.86
C ILE A 51 19.19 -13.59 -7.29
N GLN A 52 19.91 -14.15 -6.32
CA GLN A 52 19.49 -15.39 -5.64
C GLN A 52 18.16 -15.21 -4.91
N TYR A 53 17.95 -14.06 -4.27
CA TYR A 53 16.70 -13.73 -3.60
C TYR A 53 15.54 -13.67 -4.61
N ILE A 54 15.70 -12.96 -5.72
CA ILE A 54 14.68 -12.89 -6.80
C ILE A 54 14.37 -14.28 -7.36
N GLY A 55 15.39 -15.11 -7.62
CA GLY A 55 15.19 -16.49 -8.08
C GLY A 55 14.42 -17.34 -7.06
N SER A 56 14.71 -17.17 -5.77
CA SER A 56 14.02 -17.87 -4.68
C SER A 56 12.56 -17.43 -4.53
N MET A 57 12.24 -16.16 -4.85
CA MET A 57 10.86 -15.66 -4.82
C MET A 57 9.97 -16.39 -5.82
N LEU A 58 10.49 -16.91 -6.94
CA LEU A 58 9.69 -17.56 -7.99
C LEU A 58 9.49 -19.07 -7.78
N ASN A 59 9.75 -19.57 -6.57
CA ASN A 59 9.61 -20.99 -6.24
C ASN A 59 8.13 -21.39 -6.03
N ALA A 60 7.82 -22.68 -6.16
CA ALA A 60 6.49 -23.26 -5.95
C ALA A 60 5.91 -23.01 -4.54
N SER A 61 6.76 -22.64 -3.57
CA SER A 61 6.33 -22.20 -2.24
C SER A 61 5.45 -20.95 -2.25
N LEU A 62 5.45 -20.16 -3.32
CA LEU A 62 4.52 -19.03 -3.51
C LEU A 62 3.05 -19.44 -3.45
N PHE A 63 2.73 -20.66 -3.89
CA PHE A 63 1.37 -21.17 -3.93
C PHE A 63 1.01 -22.00 -2.69
N GLN A 64 1.94 -22.12 -1.75
CA GLN A 64 1.69 -22.80 -0.49
C GLN A 64 1.17 -21.80 0.54
N PHE A 65 0.22 -22.25 1.37
CA PHE A 65 -0.21 -21.44 2.50
C PHE A 65 0.98 -21.19 3.43
N PRO A 66 1.21 -19.93 3.84
CA PRO A 66 2.31 -19.63 4.74
C PRO A 66 2.06 -20.33 6.08
N ASN A 67 3.10 -20.95 6.64
CA ASN A 67 3.08 -21.46 8.02
C ASN A 67 3.16 -20.34 9.08
N ALA A 68 2.84 -19.10 8.69
CA ALA A 68 2.94 -17.89 9.50
C ALA A 68 1.54 -17.38 9.89
N ASP A 69 1.48 -16.43 10.81
CA ASP A 69 0.23 -15.78 11.22
C ASP A 69 -0.44 -15.12 10.00
N ILE A 70 -1.73 -15.39 9.81
CA ILE A 70 -2.51 -14.88 8.67
C ILE A 70 -3.13 -13.51 8.95
N LYS A 71 -3.15 -13.06 10.21
CA LYS A 71 -3.70 -11.74 10.60
C LYS A 71 -3.14 -10.57 9.79
N PRO A 72 -1.84 -10.48 9.45
CA PRO A 72 -1.31 -9.39 8.64
C PRO A 72 -1.99 -9.29 7.27
N PHE A 73 -2.31 -10.43 6.62
CA PHE A 73 -3.02 -10.43 5.35
C PHE A 73 -4.44 -9.88 5.48
N LEU A 74 -5.12 -10.19 6.59
CA LEU A 74 -6.44 -9.62 6.88
C LEU A 74 -6.36 -8.09 7.05
N TYR A 75 -5.37 -7.59 7.79
CA TYR A 75 -5.19 -6.14 7.96
C TYR A 75 -4.83 -5.43 6.66
N ILE A 76 -3.96 -6.02 5.84
CA ILE A 76 -3.63 -5.50 4.51
C ILE A 76 -4.88 -5.46 3.62
N LEU A 77 -5.69 -6.52 3.63
CA LEU A 77 -6.93 -6.58 2.86
C LEU A 77 -7.92 -5.48 3.29
N ILE A 78 -8.09 -5.28 4.60
CA ILE A 78 -8.93 -4.20 5.14
C ILE A 78 -8.40 -2.84 4.69
N LEU A 79 -7.10 -2.61 4.81
CA LEU A 79 -6.46 -1.35 4.43
C LEU A 79 -6.61 -1.06 2.94
N ILE A 80 -6.27 -2.02 2.08
CA ILE A 80 -6.42 -1.89 0.62
C ILE A 80 -7.88 -1.61 0.26
N THR A 81 -8.84 -2.29 0.91
CA THR A 81 -10.27 -2.07 0.65
C THR A 81 -10.68 -0.64 1.01
N ILE A 82 -10.35 -0.17 2.21
CA ILE A 82 -10.69 1.18 2.68
C ILE A 82 -10.05 2.24 1.79
N GLU A 83 -8.74 2.10 1.51
CA GLU A 83 -7.99 3.01 0.65
C GLU A 83 -8.57 3.03 -0.77
N TRP A 84 -8.94 1.87 -1.33
CA TRP A 84 -9.52 1.80 -2.67
C TRP A 84 -10.81 2.61 -2.81
N PHE A 85 -11.71 2.51 -1.83
CA PHE A 85 -12.97 3.28 -1.80
C PHE A 85 -12.77 4.76 -1.46
N GLN A 86 -11.65 5.13 -0.84
CA GLN A 86 -11.37 6.51 -0.42
C GLN A 86 -10.27 7.20 -1.23
N ARG A 87 -9.71 6.57 -2.27
CA ARG A 87 -8.55 7.07 -3.04
C ARG A 87 -8.69 8.45 -3.67
N GLU A 88 -9.92 8.95 -3.89
CA GLU A 88 -10.17 10.31 -4.40
C GLU A 88 -10.22 11.37 -3.29
N LYS A 89 -10.17 10.94 -2.03
CA LYS A 89 -10.15 11.79 -0.85
C LYS A 89 -8.73 11.97 -0.36
N GLN A 90 -8.53 12.94 0.53
CA GLN A 90 -7.21 13.23 1.09
C GLN A 90 -6.63 12.07 1.93
N HIS A 91 -7.48 11.26 2.56
CA HIS A 91 -7.08 10.09 3.34
C HIS A 91 -8.26 9.13 3.59
N GLY A 92 -7.96 7.87 3.98
CA GLY A 92 -8.94 6.81 4.26
C GLY A 92 -9.85 7.00 5.48
N LEU A 93 -9.86 8.17 6.13
CA LEU A 93 -10.70 8.48 7.31
C LEU A 93 -11.60 9.71 7.09
N VAL A 94 -11.78 10.12 5.83
CA VAL A 94 -12.66 11.23 5.47
C VAL A 94 -14.10 10.71 5.46
N LEU A 95 -14.84 10.99 6.54
CA LEU A 95 -16.21 10.50 6.77
C LEU A 95 -17.30 11.51 6.39
N ASP A 96 -16.97 12.67 5.84
CA ASP A 96 -17.90 13.79 5.59
C ASP A 96 -19.08 13.46 4.67
N HIS A 97 -18.85 12.52 3.74
CA HIS A 97 -19.82 12.06 2.75
C HIS A 97 -20.79 10.98 3.28
N ILE A 98 -20.50 10.40 4.44
CA ILE A 98 -21.37 9.39 5.07
C ILE A 98 -22.32 10.12 6.00
N LYS A 99 -23.63 9.83 5.90
CA LYS A 99 -24.65 10.38 6.80
C LYS A 99 -24.53 9.76 8.20
N ILE A 100 -23.50 10.16 8.94
CA ILE A 100 -23.22 9.74 10.31
C ILE A 100 -23.52 10.91 11.24
N ALA A 101 -24.19 10.64 12.37
CA ALA A 101 -24.41 11.67 13.37
C ALA A 101 -23.06 12.21 13.89
N PRO A 102 -22.91 13.53 14.11
CA PRO A 102 -21.67 14.12 14.60
C PRO A 102 -21.01 13.42 15.80
N PRO A 103 -21.73 12.98 16.86
CA PRO A 103 -21.10 12.28 17.98
C PRO A 103 -20.51 10.92 17.59
N ILE A 104 -21.16 10.18 16.69
CA ILE A 104 -20.69 8.87 16.24
C ILE A 104 -19.37 9.01 15.48
N ARG A 105 -19.22 10.06 14.67
CA ARG A 105 -17.96 10.36 13.96
C ARG A 105 -16.80 10.55 14.94
N TRP A 106 -17.01 11.34 16.00
CA TRP A 106 -16.00 11.55 17.03
C TRP A 106 -15.65 10.27 17.77
N VAL A 107 -16.62 9.40 18.05
CA VAL A 107 -16.39 8.08 18.64
C VAL A 107 -15.50 7.22 17.74
N ILE A 108 -15.75 7.20 16.42
CA ILE A 108 -14.91 6.47 15.47
C ILE A 108 -13.47 6.99 15.48
N TYR A 109 -13.28 8.31 15.43
CA TYR A 109 -11.95 8.90 15.46
C TYR A 109 -11.22 8.65 16.78
N ALA A 110 -11.90 8.79 17.91
CA ALA A 110 -11.33 8.48 19.22
C ALA A 110 -10.98 7.00 19.34
N PHE A 111 -11.83 6.11 18.83
CA PHE A 111 -11.59 4.67 18.83
C PHE A 111 -10.34 4.30 18.02
N ILE A 112 -10.22 4.81 16.78
CA ILE A 112 -9.04 4.58 15.94
C ILE A 112 -7.79 5.16 16.60
N PHE A 113 -7.89 6.35 17.18
CA PHE A 113 -6.78 6.96 17.92
C PHE A 113 -6.32 6.08 19.08
N CYS A 114 -7.25 5.55 19.88
CA CYS A 114 -6.93 4.58 20.94
C CYS A 114 -6.29 3.31 20.38
N LEU A 115 -6.79 2.76 19.27
CA LEU A 115 -6.16 1.60 18.63
C LEU A 115 -4.70 1.89 18.24
N ILE A 116 -4.42 3.06 17.68
CA ILE A 116 -3.05 3.47 17.34
C ILE A 116 -2.18 3.57 18.60
N LEU A 117 -2.70 4.08 19.72
CA LEU A 117 -1.94 4.17 20.97
C LEU A 117 -1.66 2.82 21.60
N PHE A 118 -2.64 1.91 21.62
CA PHE A 118 -2.51 0.61 22.28
C PHE A 118 -1.80 -0.45 21.42
N PHE A 119 -1.97 -0.39 20.09
CA PHE A 119 -1.40 -1.35 19.15
C PHE A 119 -0.28 -0.77 18.28
N GLY A 120 0.06 0.52 18.45
CA GLY A 120 1.17 1.15 17.74
C GLY A 120 2.48 0.45 18.06
N ALA A 121 3.21 0.07 17.00
CA ALA A 121 4.52 -0.55 17.15
C ALA A 121 5.51 0.43 17.80
N LYS A 122 6.47 -0.12 18.56
CA LYS A 122 7.63 0.66 19.01
C LYS A 122 8.34 1.23 17.78
N SER A 123 8.81 2.48 17.87
CA SER A 123 9.58 3.11 16.81
C SER A 123 10.85 2.30 16.52
N GLU A 124 10.81 1.46 15.49
CA GLU A 124 12.01 0.99 14.80
C GLU A 124 12.64 2.21 14.13
N SER A 125 13.95 2.40 14.33
CA SER A 125 14.70 3.47 13.68
C SER A 125 14.54 3.33 12.17
N PHE A 126 14.03 4.37 11.51
CA PHE A 126 14.00 4.41 10.04
C PHE A 126 15.38 4.09 9.48
N ILE A 127 15.42 3.36 8.35
CA ILE A 127 16.65 2.76 7.79
C ILE A 127 17.81 3.76 7.65
N TYR A 128 17.54 5.07 7.49
CA TYR A 128 18.53 6.14 7.43
C TYR A 128 19.34 6.35 8.71
N PHE A 129 18.82 5.94 9.88
CA PHE A 129 19.53 6.02 11.16
C PHE A 129 20.35 4.76 11.46
N GLN A 130 20.38 3.78 10.55
CA GLN A 130 21.14 2.53 10.69
C GLN A 130 22.45 2.53 9.86
N PHE A 131 22.80 3.66 9.24
CA PHE A 131 24.04 3.87 8.50
C PHE A 131 24.89 4.97 9.16
#